data_AF-A0AAV5NNY7-F1
#
_entry.id   AF-A0AAV5NNY7-F1
#
_cell.length_a   1.000
_cell.length_b   1.000
_cell.length_c   1.000
_cell.angle_alpha   90.00
_cell.angle_beta   90.00
_cell.angle_gamma   90.00
#
_symmetry.space_group_name_H-M   'P 1'
#
loop_
_entity.id
_entity.type
_entity.pdbx_description
1 polymer ?
#
loop_
_entity_poly.entity_id
_entity_poly.type
_entity_poly.pdbx_seq_one_letter_code
_entity_poly.pdbx_strand_id
1 'polypeptide(L)'
;MDHSVSPQERAFIQSGNLELFWKSRLAKKDPVARIGYALWVSDVSKLKHEIQRGESSFWNNKGFAYWETMARSTVVNLAVGLEKGGFRGTFGEMRAKIKEVGLEVARQHVRFVSSDFKNKFGDIPGKLSLKQMADYHHIAFKKFNIPSDFYGGTWLSVVPDSIEFKTYGDLYCHDCDSATGYQGATAR
;
A
#
# COMPACT_ATOMS: atom_id res chain seq x y z
N MET A 1 13.18 14.70 -5.98
CA MET A 1 13.48 13.48 -5.20
C MET A 1 13.49 12.31 -6.17
N ASP A 2 14.44 11.36 -6.03
CA ASP A 2 14.47 10.18 -6.91
C ASP A 2 13.51 9.10 -6.39
N HIS A 3 12.48 8.78 -7.18
CA HIS A 3 11.48 7.77 -6.86
C HIS A 3 11.79 6.38 -7.44
N SER A 4 12.90 6.22 -8.17
CA SER A 4 13.34 4.94 -8.73
C SER A 4 13.47 3.85 -7.64
N VAL A 5 13.54 2.58 -8.05
CA VAL A 5 13.80 1.46 -7.12
C VAL A 5 15.27 1.09 -7.16
N SER A 6 15.96 1.29 -6.05
CA SER A 6 17.37 0.99 -5.86
C SER A 6 17.65 -0.52 -5.77
N PRO A 7 18.90 -0.96 -5.99
CA PRO A 7 19.30 -2.35 -5.75
C PRO A 7 19.02 -2.83 -4.31
N GLN A 8 19.20 -1.94 -3.32
CA GLN A 8 18.95 -2.28 -1.91
C GLN A 8 17.46 -2.51 -1.63
N GLU A 9 16.57 -1.69 -2.19
CA GLU A 9 15.11 -1.90 -2.12
C GLU A 9 14.71 -3.26 -2.71
N ARG A 10 15.33 -3.68 -3.82
CA ARG A 10 15.10 -5.00 -4.42
C ARG A 10 15.59 -6.12 -3.49
N ALA A 11 16.75 -5.95 -2.86
CA ALA A 11 17.29 -6.91 -1.91
C ALA A 11 16.40 -7.09 -0.66
N PHE A 12 15.76 -6.01 -0.16
CA PHE A 12 14.80 -6.11 0.93
C PHE A 12 13.59 -6.97 0.56
N ILE A 13 13.05 -6.83 -0.66
CA ILE A 13 11.95 -7.68 -1.13
C ILE A 13 12.41 -9.14 -1.29
N GLN A 14 13.60 -9.37 -1.85
CA GLN A 14 14.15 -10.71 -2.03
C GLN A 14 14.35 -11.45 -0.69
N SER A 15 14.81 -10.75 0.33
CA SER A 15 14.98 -11.28 1.70
C SER A 15 13.70 -11.29 2.53
N GLY A 16 12.58 -10.80 1.98
CA GLY A 16 11.30 -10.77 2.68
C GLY A 16 11.17 -9.70 3.77
N ASN A 17 12.04 -8.69 3.75
CA ASN A 17 12.10 -7.61 4.74
C ASN A 17 11.22 -6.42 4.33
N LEU A 18 9.91 -6.57 4.58
CA LEU A 18 8.91 -5.54 4.27
C LEU A 18 9.10 -4.26 5.09
N GLU A 19 9.54 -4.34 6.35
CA GLU A 19 9.81 -3.16 7.17
C GLU A 19 10.84 -2.25 6.51
N LEU A 20 12.01 -2.79 6.14
CA LEU A 20 13.07 -2.01 5.53
C LEU A 20 12.69 -1.52 4.13
N PHE A 21 11.98 -2.34 3.36
CA PHE A 21 11.46 -1.91 2.06
C PHE A 21 10.54 -0.69 2.20
N TRP A 22 9.46 -0.79 2.98
CA TRP A 22 8.53 0.32 3.10
C TRP A 22 9.14 1.53 3.82
N LYS A 23 10.07 1.32 4.74
CA LYS A 23 10.85 2.41 5.34
C LYS A 23 11.65 3.20 4.32
N SER A 24 12.28 2.51 3.36
CA SER A 24 13.01 3.18 2.28
C SER A 24 12.09 3.96 1.34
N ARG A 25 10.89 3.43 1.05
CA ARG A 25 9.85 4.15 0.28
C ARG A 25 9.33 5.38 1.03
N LEU A 26 9.20 5.28 2.36
CA LEU A 26 8.81 6.39 3.22
C LEU A 26 9.82 7.55 3.15
N ALA A 27 11.12 7.24 3.14
CA ALA A 27 12.18 8.23 2.94
C ALA A 27 12.11 8.92 1.56
N LYS A 28 11.55 8.23 0.55
CA LYS A 28 11.26 8.76 -0.78
C LYS A 28 9.89 9.43 -0.91
N LYS A 29 9.20 9.67 0.20
CA LYS A 29 7.87 10.31 0.24
C LYS A 29 6.85 9.62 -0.68
N ASP A 30 6.96 8.29 -0.77
CA ASP A 30 5.99 7.47 -1.47
C ASP A 30 4.67 7.43 -0.68
N PRO A 31 3.52 7.85 -1.24
CA PRO A 31 2.26 7.93 -0.51
C PRO A 31 1.83 6.61 0.12
N VAL A 32 2.08 5.47 -0.53
CA VAL A 32 1.70 4.13 -0.04
C VAL A 32 2.58 3.69 1.11
N ALA A 33 3.79 4.23 1.22
CA ALA A 33 4.73 3.83 2.26
C ALA A 33 4.25 4.17 3.68
N ARG A 34 3.27 5.07 3.85
CA ARG A 34 2.68 5.37 5.16
C ARG A 34 1.99 4.14 5.75
N ILE A 35 1.04 3.57 5.00
CA ILE A 35 0.37 2.33 5.39
C ILE A 35 1.31 1.13 5.27
N GLY A 36 2.15 1.08 4.24
CA GLY A 36 3.13 0.01 4.06
C GLY A 36 4.08 -0.10 5.26
N TYR A 37 4.63 1.02 5.73
CA TYR A 37 5.49 0.99 6.91
C TYR A 37 4.70 0.70 8.18
N ALA A 38 3.52 1.32 8.37
CA ALA A 38 2.68 1.06 9.54
C ALA A 38 2.27 -0.41 9.68
N LEU A 39 2.02 -1.10 8.57
CA LEU A 39 1.62 -2.51 8.55
C LEU A 39 2.76 -3.47 8.92
N TRP A 40 3.99 -3.14 8.49
CA TRP A 40 5.13 -4.07 8.56
C TRP A 40 6.19 -3.69 9.59
N VAL A 41 6.01 -2.57 10.30
CA VAL A 41 6.93 -2.17 11.36
C VAL A 41 6.92 -3.19 12.50
N SER A 42 8.11 -3.61 12.94
CA SER A 42 8.28 -4.53 14.06
C SER A 42 7.95 -3.93 15.43
N ASP A 43 8.01 -2.60 15.55
CA ASP A 43 7.82 -1.86 16.80
C ASP A 43 7.04 -0.57 16.53
N VAL A 44 5.90 -0.43 17.20
CA VAL A 44 5.01 0.73 17.08
C VAL A 44 5.67 2.05 17.50
N SER A 45 6.69 1.99 18.37
CA SER A 45 7.49 3.16 18.76
C SER A 45 8.24 3.74 17.57
N LYS A 46 8.71 2.89 16.65
CA LYS A 46 9.34 3.35 15.41
C LYS A 46 8.33 4.06 14.51
N LEU A 47 7.11 3.55 14.38
CA LEU A 47 6.04 4.23 13.61
C LEU A 47 5.73 5.60 14.21
N LYS A 48 5.54 5.67 15.54
CA LYS A 48 5.29 6.93 16.24
C LYS A 48 6.40 7.94 16.00
N HIS A 49 7.66 7.50 16.08
CA HIS A 49 8.82 8.34 15.82
C HIS A 49 8.83 8.88 14.38
N GLU A 50 8.53 8.05 13.38
CA GLU A 50 8.45 8.46 11.97
C GLU A 50 7.36 9.50 11.70
N ILE A 51 6.21 9.34 12.34
CA ILE A 51 5.09 10.29 12.21
C ILE A 51 5.46 11.62 12.86
N GLN A 52 6.03 11.59 14.07
CA GLN A 52 6.39 12.80 14.82
C GLN A 52 7.51 13.62 14.16
N ARG A 53 8.51 12.97 13.57
CA ARG A 53 9.62 13.65 12.88
C ARG A 53 9.30 14.04 11.44
N GLY A 54 8.22 13.50 10.88
CA GLY A 54 7.82 13.71 9.49
C GLY A 54 6.98 14.98 9.30
N GLU A 55 6.89 15.45 8.06
CA GLU A 55 5.98 16.54 7.70
C GLU A 55 4.52 16.09 7.88
N SER A 56 3.72 16.88 8.60
CA SER A 56 2.32 16.55 8.85
C SER A 56 1.52 16.39 7.55
N SER A 57 1.78 17.23 6.55
CA SER A 57 1.14 17.18 5.23
C SER A 57 1.37 15.85 4.52
N PHE A 58 2.57 15.27 4.62
CA PHE A 58 2.85 13.94 4.09
C PHE A 58 1.99 12.88 4.79
N TRP A 59 1.81 12.99 6.10
CA TRP A 59 0.95 12.11 6.89
C TRP A 59 -0.54 12.49 6.87
N ASN A 60 -0.98 13.30 5.90
CA ASN A 60 -2.35 13.81 5.77
C ASN A 60 -2.91 14.48 7.04
N ASN A 61 -2.02 15.09 7.82
CA ASN A 61 -2.31 15.67 9.12
C ASN A 61 -2.94 14.67 10.11
N LYS A 62 -2.73 13.36 9.89
CA LYS A 62 -3.15 12.28 10.77
C LYS A 62 -2.00 11.87 11.70
N GLY A 63 -2.34 11.60 12.96
CA GLY A 63 -1.39 11.17 13.98
C GLY A 63 -1.22 9.64 14.06
N PHE A 64 -0.37 9.22 15.00
CA PHE A 64 -0.04 7.82 15.25
C PHE A 64 -1.26 6.90 15.42
N ALA A 65 -2.23 7.29 16.26
CA ALA A 65 -3.40 6.45 16.56
C ALA A 65 -4.20 6.07 15.31
N TYR A 66 -4.30 7.00 14.36
CA TYR A 66 -5.00 6.78 13.10
C TYR A 66 -4.25 5.74 12.24
N TRP A 67 -2.95 5.94 12.01
CA TRP A 67 -2.15 5.04 11.16
C TRP A 67 -1.98 3.65 11.76
N GLU A 68 -1.90 3.55 13.10
CA GLU A 68 -1.93 2.27 13.79
C GLU A 68 -3.28 1.55 13.57
N THR A 69 -4.40 2.26 13.71
CA THR A 69 -5.74 1.69 13.49
C THR A 69 -5.92 1.21 12.04
N MET A 70 -5.43 1.97 11.06
CA MET A 70 -5.44 1.57 9.65
C MET A 70 -4.59 0.31 9.41
N ALA A 71 -3.42 0.20 10.04
CA ALA A 71 -2.60 -0.99 9.94
C ALA A 71 -3.31 -2.23 10.50
N ARG A 72 -3.94 -2.13 11.68
CA ARG A 72 -4.66 -3.26 12.32
C ARG A 72 -5.88 -3.69 11.52
N SER A 73 -6.70 -2.74 11.06
CA SER A 73 -7.85 -3.04 10.21
C SER A 73 -7.43 -3.68 8.89
N THR A 74 -6.31 -3.23 8.30
CA THR A 74 -5.76 -3.84 7.08
C THR A 74 -5.39 -5.31 7.29
N VAL A 75 -4.80 -5.68 8.44
CA VAL A 75 -4.50 -7.10 8.76
C VAL A 75 -5.77 -7.93 8.85
N VAL A 76 -6.79 -7.45 9.56
CA VAL A 76 -8.08 -8.14 9.68
C VAL A 76 -8.73 -8.31 8.31
N ASN A 77 -8.67 -7.26 7.51
CA ASN A 77 -9.20 -7.28 6.16
C ASN A 77 -8.49 -8.31 5.28
N LEU A 78 -7.16 -8.34 5.27
CA LEU A 78 -6.41 -9.34 4.52
C LEU A 78 -6.76 -10.77 4.97
N ALA A 79 -6.99 -11.00 6.27
CA ALA A 79 -7.41 -12.30 6.78
C ALA A 79 -8.79 -12.71 6.22
N VAL A 80 -9.79 -11.83 6.29
CA VAL A 80 -11.13 -12.07 5.75
C VAL A 80 -11.09 -12.27 4.23
N GLY A 81 -10.29 -11.46 3.52
CA GLY A 81 -10.09 -11.59 2.07
C GLY A 81 -9.49 -12.94 1.68
N LEU A 82 -8.48 -13.42 2.42
CA LEU A 82 -7.89 -14.75 2.24
C LEU A 82 -8.89 -15.86 2.51
N GLU A 83 -9.71 -15.75 3.56
CA GLU A 83 -10.77 -16.72 3.85
C GLU A 83 -11.84 -16.76 2.74
N LYS A 84 -12.28 -15.61 2.23
CA LYS A 84 -13.17 -15.55 1.07
C LYS A 84 -12.53 -16.14 -0.19
N GLY A 85 -11.22 -15.98 -0.34
CA GLY A 85 -10.43 -16.60 -1.40
C GLY A 85 -10.24 -18.11 -1.25
N GLY A 86 -10.76 -18.71 -0.17
CA GLY A 86 -10.71 -20.16 0.07
C GLY A 86 -9.51 -20.62 0.91
N PHE A 87 -8.65 -19.71 1.38
CA PHE A 87 -7.58 -20.09 2.30
C PHE A 87 -8.17 -20.52 3.65
N ARG A 88 -7.69 -21.65 4.17
CA ARG A 88 -8.04 -22.18 5.48
C ARG A 88 -6.73 -22.57 6.17
N GLY A 89 -6.53 -22.10 7.39
CA GLY A 89 -5.31 -22.36 8.13
C GLY A 89 -5.42 -21.88 9.57
N THR A 90 -4.43 -22.27 10.37
CA THR A 90 -4.23 -21.78 11.73
C THR A 90 -3.88 -20.29 11.75
N PHE A 91 -3.92 -19.69 12.93
CA PHE A 91 -3.48 -18.30 13.11
C PHE A 91 -2.05 -18.04 12.59
N GLY A 92 -1.12 -18.96 12.85
CA GLY A 92 0.26 -18.86 12.38
C GLY A 92 0.37 -18.89 10.86
N GLU A 93 -0.36 -19.81 10.22
CA GLU A 93 -0.41 -19.93 8.75
C GLU A 93 -1.09 -18.73 8.10
N MET A 94 -2.16 -18.19 8.71
CA MET A 94 -2.79 -16.94 8.28
C MET A 94 -1.82 -15.77 8.32
N ARG A 95 -1.06 -15.59 9.40
CA ARG A 95 -0.04 -14.54 9.49
C ARG A 95 1.05 -14.69 8.42
N ALA A 96 1.51 -15.93 8.18
CA ALA A 96 2.47 -16.21 7.12
C ALA A 96 1.89 -15.88 5.73
N LYS A 97 0.63 -16.25 5.47
CA LYS A 97 -0.05 -15.97 4.21
C LYS A 97 -0.27 -14.47 4.00
N ILE A 98 -0.65 -13.72 5.03
CA ILE A 98 -0.73 -12.25 4.99
C ILE A 98 0.63 -11.64 4.62
N LYS A 99 1.74 -12.17 5.16
CA LYS A 99 3.10 -11.75 4.77
C LYS A 99 3.39 -12.05 3.29
N GLU A 100 2.96 -13.20 2.77
CA GLU A 100 3.07 -13.50 1.33
C GLU A 100 2.32 -12.49 0.46
N VAL A 101 1.10 -12.09 0.87
CA VAL A 101 0.33 -11.03 0.20
C VAL A 101 1.11 -9.71 0.21
N GLY A 102 1.64 -9.30 1.37
CA GLY A 102 2.46 -8.09 1.50
C GLY A 102 3.70 -8.10 0.61
N LEU A 103 4.36 -9.25 0.47
CA LEU A 103 5.49 -9.41 -0.45
C LEU A 103 5.08 -9.30 -1.90
N GLU A 104 3.93 -9.84 -2.29
CA GLU A 104 3.43 -9.67 -3.65
C GLU A 104 3.09 -8.21 -3.94
N VAL A 105 2.41 -7.52 -3.02
CA VAL A 105 2.12 -6.08 -3.11
C VAL A 105 3.41 -5.28 -3.31
N ALA A 106 4.46 -5.55 -2.51
CA ALA A 106 5.76 -4.88 -2.66
C ALA A 106 6.44 -5.18 -4.01
N ARG A 107 6.36 -6.42 -4.51
CA ARG A 107 6.91 -6.80 -5.83
C ARG A 107 6.19 -6.07 -6.95
N GLN A 108 4.86 -6.02 -6.92
CA GLN A 108 4.06 -5.34 -7.93
C GLN A 108 4.29 -3.84 -7.88
N HIS A 109 4.37 -3.25 -6.69
CA HIS A 109 4.78 -1.86 -6.51
C HIS A 109 6.13 -1.57 -7.19
N VAL A 110 7.17 -2.39 -6.95
CA VAL A 110 8.48 -2.22 -7.61
C VAL A 110 8.41 -2.34 -9.13
N ARG A 111 7.59 -3.26 -9.66
CA ARG A 111 7.39 -3.41 -11.11
C ARG A 111 6.76 -2.16 -11.70
N PHE A 112 5.70 -1.66 -11.08
CA PHE A 112 5.00 -0.45 -11.53
C PHE A 112 5.91 0.77 -11.43
N VAL A 113 6.61 0.98 -10.31
CA VAL A 113 7.55 2.10 -10.16
C VAL A 113 8.65 2.03 -11.21
N SER A 114 9.22 0.84 -11.47
CA SER A 114 10.27 0.68 -12.47
C SER A 114 9.77 0.98 -13.89
N SER A 115 8.55 0.55 -14.22
CA SER A 115 7.91 0.82 -15.51
C SER A 115 7.59 2.29 -15.68
N ASP A 116 6.97 2.91 -14.67
CA ASP A 116 6.64 4.33 -14.67
C ASP A 116 7.88 5.21 -14.75
N PHE A 117 8.94 4.89 -13.99
CA PHE A 117 10.19 5.62 -14.04
C PHE A 117 10.86 5.56 -15.41
N LYS A 118 10.83 4.39 -16.07
CA LYS A 118 11.42 4.19 -17.40
C LYS A 118 10.61 4.90 -18.49
N ASN A 119 9.30 4.77 -18.45
CA ASN A 119 8.41 5.20 -19.52
C ASN A 119 7.80 6.60 -19.28
N LYS A 120 7.96 7.15 -18.08
CA LYS A 120 7.51 8.47 -17.64
C LYS A 120 6.00 8.69 -17.86
N PHE A 121 5.17 7.76 -17.36
CA PHE A 121 3.72 7.85 -17.58
C PHE A 121 3.06 8.98 -16.79
N GLY A 122 3.61 9.39 -15.65
CA GLY A 122 3.14 10.54 -14.85
C GLY A 122 4.09 11.75 -14.87
N ASP A 123 3.67 12.83 -14.21
CA ASP A 123 4.43 14.09 -14.10
C ASP A 123 5.75 13.94 -13.33
N ILE A 124 5.79 12.99 -12.39
CA ILE A 124 6.96 12.68 -11.57
C ILE A 124 7.32 11.20 -11.83
N PRO A 125 8.39 10.92 -12.59
CA PRO A 125 8.79 9.54 -12.91
C PRO A 125 9.01 8.69 -11.64
N GLY A 126 8.37 7.53 -11.60
CA GLY A 126 8.41 6.59 -10.49
C GLY A 126 7.43 6.89 -9.36
N LYS A 127 6.65 7.97 -9.45
CA LYS A 127 5.58 8.30 -8.49
C LYS A 127 4.24 7.86 -9.08
N LEU A 128 3.79 6.70 -8.63
CA LEU A 128 2.63 6.02 -9.21
C LEU A 128 1.34 6.80 -9.03
N SER A 129 0.52 6.84 -10.10
CA SER A 129 -0.88 7.30 -10.17
C SER A 129 -1.80 6.46 -9.26
N LEU A 130 -2.94 6.99 -8.80
CA LEU A 130 -3.93 6.21 -8.01
C LEU A 130 -4.37 4.95 -8.76
N LYS A 131 -4.60 5.12 -10.07
CA LYS A 131 -4.91 4.02 -10.97
C LYS A 131 -3.79 2.97 -11.01
N GLN A 132 -2.53 3.37 -11.17
CA GLN A 132 -1.39 2.45 -11.14
C GLN A 132 -1.31 1.70 -9.80
N MET A 133 -1.63 2.37 -8.69
CA MET A 133 -1.64 1.75 -7.36
C MET A 133 -2.76 0.72 -7.21
N ALA A 134 -3.98 1.04 -7.63
CA ALA A 134 -5.08 0.08 -7.64
C ALA A 134 -4.82 -1.10 -8.57
N ASP A 135 -4.31 -0.85 -9.78
CA ASP A 135 -4.03 -1.89 -10.77
C ASP A 135 -3.02 -2.92 -10.22
N TYR A 136 -1.94 -2.46 -9.57
CA TYR A 136 -0.93 -3.38 -9.05
C TYR A 136 -1.44 -4.19 -7.85
N HIS A 137 -2.30 -3.62 -7.01
CA HIS A 137 -2.90 -4.34 -5.90
C HIS A 137 -3.93 -5.37 -6.39
N HIS A 138 -4.71 -5.07 -7.45
CA HIS A 138 -5.58 -6.07 -8.09
C HIS A 138 -4.78 -7.27 -8.59
N ILE A 139 -3.64 -7.02 -9.24
CA ILE A 139 -2.74 -8.08 -9.68
C ILE A 139 -2.23 -8.89 -8.49
N ALA A 140 -1.84 -8.23 -7.40
CA ALA A 140 -1.37 -8.91 -6.19
C ALA A 140 -2.47 -9.76 -5.53
N PHE A 141 -3.67 -9.22 -5.35
CA PHE A 141 -4.80 -9.89 -4.68
C PHE A 141 -5.35 -11.06 -5.50
N LYS A 142 -5.42 -10.91 -6.83
CA LYS A 142 -5.81 -11.98 -7.74
C LYS A 142 -4.96 -13.24 -7.56
N LYS A 143 -3.66 -13.10 -7.26
CA LYS A 143 -2.75 -14.24 -7.00
C LYS A 143 -3.18 -15.09 -5.81
N PHE A 144 -3.89 -14.50 -4.85
CA PHE A 144 -4.36 -15.16 -3.63
C PHE A 144 -5.86 -15.40 -3.62
N ASN A 145 -6.54 -15.24 -4.77
CA ASN A 145 -7.98 -15.31 -4.92
C ASN A 145 -8.73 -14.34 -3.96
N ILE A 146 -8.08 -13.27 -3.54
CA ILE A 146 -8.71 -12.23 -2.71
C ILE A 146 -9.58 -11.38 -3.65
N PRO A 147 -10.87 -11.18 -3.35
CA PRO A 147 -11.75 -10.30 -4.11
C PRO A 147 -11.14 -8.90 -4.28
N SER A 148 -11.23 -8.34 -5.48
CA SER A 148 -10.62 -7.05 -5.79
C SER A 148 -11.32 -5.87 -5.12
N ASP A 149 -12.56 -6.02 -4.66
CA ASP A 149 -13.29 -5.03 -3.87
C ASP A 149 -12.82 -4.97 -2.39
N PHE A 150 -11.96 -5.91 -1.98
CA PHE A 150 -11.49 -6.04 -0.60
C PHE A 150 -10.31 -5.08 -0.32
N TYR A 151 -10.56 -3.76 -0.30
CA TYR A 151 -9.54 -2.75 -0.01
C TYR A 151 -9.73 -2.04 1.34
N GLY A 152 -8.61 -1.86 2.04
CA GLY A 152 -8.29 -0.60 2.70
C GLY A 152 -9.15 -0.11 3.86
N GLY A 153 -9.97 -0.95 4.50
CA GLY A 153 -10.74 -0.56 5.69
C GLY A 153 -12.25 -0.57 5.50
N THR A 154 -12.75 -0.85 4.29
CA THR A 154 -14.18 -0.72 3.99
C THR A 154 -14.81 -2.08 3.65
N TRP A 155 -15.87 -2.44 4.37
CA TRP A 155 -16.65 -3.68 4.20
C TRP A 155 -17.75 -3.51 3.14
N LEU A 156 -17.39 -3.28 1.87
CA LEU A 156 -18.39 -3.18 0.80
C LEU A 156 -18.14 -4.28 -0.24
N SER A 157 -19.07 -5.22 -0.30
CA SER A 157 -19.01 -6.44 -1.12
C SER A 157 -19.66 -6.28 -2.50
N VAL A 158 -19.90 -5.05 -2.96
CA VAL A 158 -20.62 -4.81 -4.22
C VAL A 158 -20.16 -3.50 -4.86
N VAL A 159 -19.95 -3.60 -6.18
CA VAL A 159 -19.83 -2.58 -7.24
C VAL A 159 -18.39 -2.27 -7.70
N PRO A 160 -17.97 -2.82 -8.86
CA PRO A 160 -16.87 -2.28 -9.66
C PRO A 160 -17.40 -1.26 -10.69
N ASP A 161 -16.82 -0.06 -10.74
CA ASP A 161 -16.57 0.80 -11.93
C ASP A 161 -16.39 2.27 -11.50
N SER A 162 -15.75 3.08 -12.38
CA SER A 162 -15.39 4.51 -12.30
C SER A 162 -16.12 5.47 -11.32
N ILE A 163 -17.38 5.18 -10.98
CA ILE A 163 -18.15 5.85 -9.93
C ILE A 163 -17.54 5.57 -8.54
N GLU A 164 -16.96 4.39 -8.29
CA GLU A 164 -16.30 3.99 -7.05
C GLU A 164 -15.04 4.83 -6.79
N PHE A 165 -14.19 5.08 -7.79
CA PHE A 165 -13.03 5.97 -7.67
C PHE A 165 -13.43 7.41 -7.33
N LYS A 166 -14.59 7.87 -7.82
CA LYS A 166 -15.07 9.23 -7.58
C LYS A 166 -15.82 9.38 -6.25
N THR A 167 -16.48 8.32 -5.80
CA THR A 167 -17.39 8.32 -4.62
C THR A 167 -16.68 7.80 -3.37
N TYR A 168 -15.78 6.84 -3.56
CA TYR A 168 -15.07 6.11 -2.52
C TYR A 168 -13.56 6.13 -2.74
N GLY A 169 -13.05 6.96 -3.67
CA GLY A 169 -11.63 7.34 -3.76
C GLY A 169 -11.05 7.63 -2.38
N ASP A 170 -11.79 8.41 -1.59
CA ASP A 170 -11.44 8.75 -0.20
C ASP A 170 -11.53 7.57 0.80
N LEU A 171 -12.01 6.38 0.39
CA LEU A 171 -12.14 5.16 1.21
C LEU A 171 -11.20 4.03 0.75
N TYR A 172 -10.59 4.14 -0.43
CA TYR A 172 -9.42 3.33 -0.77
C TYR A 172 -8.28 3.84 0.07
N CYS A 173 -7.76 3.00 0.98
CA CYS A 173 -6.74 3.32 1.98
C CYS A 173 -6.67 4.84 2.22
N HIS A 174 -7.73 5.42 2.82
CA HIS A 174 -8.21 6.82 2.89
C HIS A 174 -7.20 7.99 2.70
N ASP A 175 -5.91 7.74 2.81
CA ASP A 175 -4.80 8.66 2.66
C ASP A 175 -3.95 8.50 1.41
N CYS A 176 -3.95 7.33 0.75
CA CYS A 176 -3.23 7.10 -0.50
C CYS A 176 -3.99 7.62 -1.72
N ASP A 177 -5.27 7.98 -1.58
CA ASP A 177 -6.23 8.17 -2.67
C ASP A 177 -6.96 9.53 -2.72
N SER A 178 -6.63 10.52 -1.88
CA SER A 178 -7.22 11.87 -2.04
C SER A 178 -6.37 12.72 -2.99
N ALA A 179 -6.99 13.42 -3.93
CA ALA A 179 -6.33 14.44 -4.77
C ALA A 179 -5.69 15.57 -3.93
N THR A 180 -6.10 15.71 -2.68
CA THR A 180 -5.52 16.62 -1.68
C THR A 180 -4.08 16.20 -1.35
N GLY A 181 -3.10 16.92 -1.88
CA GLY A 181 -1.67 16.66 -1.68
C GLY A 181 -1.05 15.67 -2.67
N TYR A 182 -1.84 15.12 -3.59
CA TYR A 182 -1.40 14.17 -4.59
C TYR A 182 -0.94 14.86 -5.87
N GLN A 183 0.37 15.08 -6.01
CA GLN A 183 1.00 15.48 -7.28
C GLN A 183 1.32 14.24 -8.13
N GLY A 184 0.31 13.60 -8.69
CA GLY A 184 0.45 12.54 -9.67
C GLY A 184 -0.58 12.79 -10.77
N ALA A 185 -0.14 12.70 -12.03
CA ALA A 185 -0.88 13.14 -13.20
C ALA A 185 -2.37 12.75 -13.14
N THR A 186 -3.24 13.75 -13.30
CA THR A 186 -4.62 13.52 -13.74
C THR A 186 -4.55 12.63 -14.96
N ALA A 187 -5.13 11.43 -14.87
CA ALA A 187 -5.15 10.47 -15.96
C ALA A 187 -5.58 11.16 -17.27
N ARG A 188 -4.73 11.07 -18.29
CA ARG A 188 -5.18 11.11 -19.69
C ARG A 188 -5.32 9.68 -20.18
#